data_AF-A0A8J7A610-F1
#
_entry.id   AF-A0A8J7A610-F1
#
_cell.length_a   1.000
_cell.length_b   1.000
_cell.length_c   1.000
_cell.angle_alpha   90.00
_cell.angle_beta   90.00
_cell.angle_gamma   90.00
#
_symmetry.space_group_name_H-M   'P 1'
#
loop_
_entity.id
_entity.type
_entity.pdbx_description
1 polymer ?
#
loop_
_entity_poly.entity_id
_entity_poly.type
_entity_poly.pdbx_seq_one_letter_code
_entity_poly.pdbx_strand_id
1 'polypeptide(L)'
;MSYRDVQRANSKNRTQLHQDDQAWLKENCYKNIGWTNVINLYHKIEDFLNKYSLDDLTVEELFLEADRIGNKYLTSEEIQSFNQNLSREVNDIAEEIDKQFPDTEIEFIDFRKKTSNRYWNKV
;
A
#
# COMPACT_ATOMS: atom_id res chain seq x y z
N MET A 1 7.19 -27.24 13.60
CA MET A 1 6.27 -27.31 14.77
C MET A 1 5.89 -28.76 15.02
N SER A 2 5.84 -29.18 16.28
CA SER A 2 5.26 -30.47 16.68
C SER A 2 3.73 -30.41 16.68
N TYR A 3 3.05 -31.56 16.62
CA TYR A 3 1.60 -31.67 16.74
C TYR A 3 1.04 -30.97 17.97
N ARG A 4 1.69 -31.11 19.12
CA ARG A 4 1.28 -30.45 20.35
C ARG A 4 1.44 -28.93 20.28
N ASP A 5 2.44 -28.45 19.56
CA ASP A 5 2.68 -27.01 19.38
C ASP A 5 1.56 -26.41 18.55
N VAL A 6 1.24 -27.02 17.39
CA VAL A 6 0.15 -26.56 16.53
C VAL A 6 -1.19 -26.63 17.25
N GLN A 7 -1.44 -27.71 18.00
CA GLN A 7 -2.68 -27.85 18.77
C GLN A 7 -2.83 -26.75 19.82
N ARG A 8 -1.75 -26.38 20.52
CA ARG A 8 -1.75 -25.27 21.47
C ARG A 8 -1.94 -23.92 20.78
N ALA A 9 -1.25 -23.72 19.65
CA ALA A 9 -1.38 -22.51 18.84
C ALA A 9 -2.83 -22.32 18.37
N ASN A 10 -3.48 -23.37 17.85
CA ASN A 10 -4.89 -23.32 17.46
C ASN A 10 -5.81 -22.87 18.59
N SER A 11 -5.65 -23.43 19.79
CA SER A 11 -6.50 -23.05 20.93
C SER A 11 -6.30 -21.57 21.31
N LYS A 12 -5.06 -21.08 21.32
CA LYS A 12 -4.73 -19.69 21.61
C LYS A 12 -5.26 -18.76 20.51
N ASN A 13 -4.91 -19.03 19.26
CA ASN A 13 -5.23 -18.17 18.13
C ASN A 13 -6.73 -18.15 17.84
N ARG A 14 -7.47 -19.25 18.07
CA ARG A 14 -8.94 -19.25 17.94
C ARG A 14 -9.62 -18.25 18.86
N THR A 15 -9.08 -18.02 20.07
CA THR A 15 -9.65 -17.01 20.99
C THR A 15 -9.39 -15.57 20.57
N GLN A 16 -8.45 -15.35 19.65
CA GLN A 16 -8.15 -14.05 19.07
C GLN A 16 -9.06 -13.72 17.87
N LEU A 17 -9.80 -14.70 17.35
CA LEU A 17 -10.75 -14.49 16.24
C LEU A 17 -12.00 -13.75 16.71
N HIS A 18 -12.65 -13.03 15.80
CA HIS A 18 -13.99 -12.47 16.04
C HIS A 18 -15.02 -13.58 16.33
N GLN A 19 -16.08 -13.26 17.07
CA GLN A 19 -17.08 -14.25 17.50
C GLN A 19 -17.76 -14.94 16.31
N ASP A 20 -18.01 -14.22 15.23
CA ASP A 20 -18.65 -14.75 14.02
C ASP A 20 -17.78 -15.84 13.37
N ASP A 21 -16.47 -15.61 13.25
CA ASP A 21 -15.55 -16.60 12.67
C ASP A 21 -15.29 -17.79 13.61
N GLN A 22 -15.36 -17.58 14.93
CA GLN A 22 -15.38 -18.69 15.88
C GLN A 22 -16.64 -19.56 15.74
N ALA A 23 -17.80 -18.95 15.47
CA ALA A 23 -19.04 -19.68 15.19
C ALA A 23 -18.95 -20.42 13.85
N TRP A 24 -18.45 -19.75 12.81
CA TRP A 24 -18.25 -20.31 11.48
C TRP A 24 -17.36 -21.57 11.51
N LEU A 25 -16.26 -21.55 12.28
CA LEU A 25 -15.39 -22.73 12.45
C LEU A 25 -16.13 -23.92 13.08
N LYS A 26 -17.08 -23.67 14.00
CA LYS A 26 -17.89 -24.72 14.63
C LYS A 26 -18.91 -25.29 13.66
N GLU A 27 -19.60 -24.42 12.92
CA GLU A 27 -20.59 -24.82 11.91
C GLU A 27 -19.97 -25.67 10.80
N ASN A 28 -18.75 -25.31 10.38
CA ASN A 28 -17.98 -26.06 9.38
C ASN A 28 -17.19 -27.24 9.98
N CYS A 29 -17.48 -27.62 11.23
CA CYS A 29 -16.95 -28.82 11.87
C CYS A 29 -15.40 -28.90 11.99
N TYR A 30 -14.70 -27.78 12.08
CA TYR A 30 -13.25 -27.81 12.30
C TYR A 30 -12.90 -28.34 13.70
N LYS A 31 -11.88 -29.21 13.78
CA LYS A 31 -11.52 -29.91 15.02
C LYS A 31 -10.03 -29.81 15.30
N ASN A 32 -9.70 -29.55 16.57
CA ASN A 32 -8.31 -29.50 17.03
C ASN A 32 -7.81 -30.87 17.51
N ILE A 33 -8.15 -31.93 16.77
CA ILE A 33 -7.79 -33.33 17.06
C ILE A 33 -7.51 -34.10 15.77
N GLY A 34 -6.44 -34.89 15.78
CA GLY A 34 -5.94 -35.60 14.60
C GLY A 34 -5.10 -34.68 13.71
N TRP A 35 -3.95 -35.18 13.24
CA TRP A 35 -2.94 -34.36 12.57
C TRP A 35 -3.51 -33.52 11.42
N THR A 36 -4.23 -34.15 10.48
CA THR A 36 -4.82 -33.46 9.32
C THR A 36 -5.79 -32.36 9.71
N ASN A 37 -6.68 -32.61 10.67
CA ASN A 37 -7.66 -31.61 11.10
C ASN A 37 -7.00 -30.46 11.86
N VAL A 38 -5.98 -30.75 12.67
CA VAL A 38 -5.20 -29.74 13.40
C VAL A 38 -4.48 -28.80 12.44
N ILE A 39 -3.88 -29.34 11.37
CA ILE A 39 -3.24 -28.53 10.32
C ILE A 39 -4.27 -27.73 9.53
N ASN A 40 -5.39 -28.33 9.13
CA ASN A 40 -6.43 -27.62 8.39
C ASN A 40 -7.06 -26.48 9.22
N LEU A 41 -7.28 -26.72 10.52
CA LEU A 41 -7.74 -25.70 11.46
C LEU A 41 -6.69 -24.59 11.63
N TYR A 42 -5.41 -24.96 11.72
CA TYR A 42 -4.32 -24.00 11.84
C TYR A 42 -4.28 -23.03 10.67
N HIS A 43 -4.26 -23.55 9.44
CA HIS A 43 -4.29 -22.71 8.24
C HIS A 43 -5.55 -21.83 8.19
N LYS A 44 -6.71 -22.38 8.53
CA LYS A 44 -7.94 -21.59 8.50
C LYS A 44 -7.96 -20.47 9.55
N ILE A 45 -7.40 -20.71 10.73
CA ILE A 45 -7.24 -19.66 11.75
C ILE A 45 -6.26 -18.59 11.26
N GLU A 46 -5.13 -18.98 10.65
CA GLU A 46 -4.20 -18.02 10.06
C GLU A 46 -4.86 -17.17 8.97
N ASP A 47 -5.67 -17.77 8.10
CA ASP A 47 -6.42 -17.04 7.07
C ASP A 47 -7.32 -15.96 7.68
N PHE A 48 -8.05 -16.28 8.74
CA PHE A 48 -8.91 -15.30 9.42
C PHE A 48 -8.11 -14.19 10.08
N LEU A 49 -7.02 -14.53 10.78
CA LEU A 49 -6.16 -13.53 11.41
C LEU A 49 -5.50 -12.60 10.39
N ASN A 50 -5.04 -13.15 9.27
CA ASN A 50 -4.47 -12.36 8.17
C ASN A 50 -5.53 -11.46 7.53
N LYS A 51 -6.78 -11.93 7.40
CA LYS A 51 -7.88 -11.12 6.90
C LYS A 51 -8.10 -9.89 7.78
N TYR A 52 -8.20 -10.05 9.11
CA TYR A 52 -8.37 -8.89 9.99
C TYR A 52 -7.17 -7.96 9.94
N SER A 53 -5.97 -8.52 9.86
CA SER A 53 -4.75 -7.72 9.70
C SER A 53 -4.74 -6.89 8.42
N LEU A 54 -5.56 -7.19 7.42
CA LEU A 54 -5.73 -6.39 6.21
C LEU A 54 -6.94 -5.46 6.31
N ASP A 55 -8.05 -5.92 6.88
CA ASP A 55 -9.28 -5.13 7.05
C ASP A 55 -9.08 -3.96 8.04
N ASP A 56 -8.14 -4.07 8.98
CA ASP A 56 -7.79 -3.02 9.94
C ASP A 56 -6.82 -1.97 9.36
N LEU A 57 -6.26 -2.19 8.16
CA LEU A 57 -5.33 -1.26 7.53
C LEU A 57 -6.08 -0.15 6.79
N THR A 58 -5.54 1.06 6.90
CA THR A 58 -5.94 2.16 6.02
C THR A 58 -5.54 1.87 4.56
N VAL A 59 -6.17 2.57 3.62
CA VAL A 59 -5.87 2.42 2.18
C VAL A 59 -4.38 2.66 1.90
N GLU A 60 -3.80 3.66 2.58
CA GLU A 60 -2.38 4.00 2.50
C GLU A 60 -1.49 2.86 3.01
N GLU A 61 -1.85 2.23 4.12
CA GLU A 61 -1.08 1.11 4.67
C GLU A 61 -1.19 -0.16 3.80
N LEU A 62 -2.37 -0.42 3.22
CA LEU A 62 -2.55 -1.47 2.22
C LEU A 62 -1.67 -1.24 0.98
N PHE A 63 -1.54 0.02 0.54
CA PHE A 63 -0.71 0.38 -0.60
C PHE A 63 0.79 0.13 -0.31
N LEU A 64 1.26 0.52 0.88
CA LEU A 64 2.64 0.25 1.30
C LEU A 64 2.93 -1.24 1.44
N GLU A 65 1.99 -2.03 1.98
CA GLU A 65 2.19 -3.47 2.10
C GLU A 65 2.14 -4.17 0.73
N ALA A 66 1.28 -3.73 -0.18
CA ALA A 66 1.24 -4.21 -1.56
C ALA A 66 2.55 -3.90 -2.31
N ASP A 67 3.07 -2.67 -2.18
CA ASP A 67 4.35 -2.27 -2.76
C ASP A 67 5.51 -3.11 -2.17
N ARG A 68 5.53 -3.31 -0.86
CA ARG A 68 6.51 -4.16 -0.18
C ARG A 68 6.45 -5.62 -0.64
N ILE A 69 5.25 -6.17 -0.83
CA ILE A 69 5.06 -7.52 -1.38
C ILE A 69 5.52 -7.57 -2.83
N GLY A 70 5.17 -6.59 -3.65
CA GLY A 70 5.62 -6.48 -5.04
C GLY A 70 7.15 -6.50 -5.12
N ASN A 71 7.82 -5.68 -4.32
CA ASN A 71 9.28 -5.60 -4.25
C ASN A 71 9.95 -6.90 -3.75
N LYS A 72 9.25 -7.76 -2.99
CA LYS A 72 9.79 -9.04 -2.50
C LYS A 72 10.00 -10.07 -3.61
N TYR A 73 9.24 -10.00 -4.69
CA TYR A 73 9.29 -10.97 -5.79
C TYR A 73 10.00 -10.44 -7.04
N LEU A 74 10.34 -9.15 -7.06
CA LEU A 74 11.06 -8.53 -8.16
C LEU A 74 12.56 -8.56 -7.88
N THR A 75 13.32 -8.92 -8.90
CA THR A 75 14.77 -8.77 -8.89
C THR A 75 15.16 -7.30 -9.05
N SER A 76 16.35 -6.93 -8.59
CA SER A 76 16.86 -5.56 -8.75
C SER A 76 16.88 -5.09 -10.21
N GLU A 77 17.09 -6.02 -11.15
CA GLU A 77 17.09 -5.75 -12.59
C GLU A 77 15.69 -5.41 -13.11
N GLU A 78 14.66 -6.15 -12.65
CA GLU A 78 13.26 -5.90 -13.01
C GLU A 78 12.78 -4.56 -12.43
N ILE A 79 13.14 -4.25 -11.19
CA ILE A 79 12.83 -2.96 -10.56
C ILE A 79 13.50 -1.83 -11.34
N GLN A 80 14.77 -1.98 -11.72
CA GLN A 80 15.49 -0.97 -12.48
C GLN A 80 14.89 -0.77 -13.88
N SER A 81 14.55 -1.86 -14.57
CA SER A 81 13.89 -1.83 -15.87
C SER A 81 12.53 -1.11 -15.80
N PHE A 82 11.71 -1.44 -14.79
CA PHE A 82 10.44 -0.77 -14.56
C PHE A 82 10.63 0.73 -14.31
N ASN A 83 11.55 1.11 -13.42
CA ASN A 83 11.83 2.51 -13.10
C ASN A 83 12.34 3.30 -14.32
N GLN A 84 13.17 2.68 -15.17
CA GLN A 84 13.64 3.30 -16.41
C GLN A 84 12.47 3.53 -17.39
N ASN A 85 11.58 2.54 -17.55
CA ASN A 85 10.43 2.67 -18.44
C ASN A 85 9.44 3.71 -17.92
N LEU A 86 9.13 3.70 -16.62
CA LEU A 86 8.26 4.68 -15.98
C LEU A 86 8.83 6.10 -16.12
N SER A 87 10.13 6.28 -15.88
CA SER A 87 10.79 7.57 -16.02
C SER A 87 10.72 8.10 -17.46
N ARG A 88 10.83 7.21 -18.46
CA ARG A 88 10.68 7.58 -19.86
C ARG A 88 9.26 8.05 -20.16
N GLU A 89 8.24 7.28 -19.76
CA GLU A 89 6.85 7.66 -19.99
C GLU A 89 6.47 8.97 -19.29
N VAL A 90 6.93 9.17 -18.06
CA VAL A 90 6.70 10.44 -17.34
C VAL A 90 7.35 11.62 -18.06
N ASN A 91 8.56 11.43 -18.60
CA ASN A 91 9.22 12.46 -19.38
C ASN A 91 8.48 12.76 -20.70
N ASP A 92 8.02 11.72 -21.40
CA ASP A 92 7.25 11.88 -22.64
C ASP A 92 5.93 12.64 -22.37
N ILE A 93 5.27 12.35 -21.24
CA ILE A 93 4.07 13.09 -20.80
C ILE A 93 4.43 14.54 -20.48
N ALA A 94 5.53 14.81 -19.78
CA ALA A 94 5.96 16.17 -19.47
C ALA A 94 6.25 16.98 -20.73
N GLU A 95 6.97 16.39 -21.70
CA GLU A 95 7.23 17.03 -22.99
C GLU A 95 5.94 17.31 -23.79
N GLU A 96 4.96 16.41 -23.71
CA GLU A 96 3.67 16.64 -24.36
C GLU A 96 2.86 17.73 -23.66
N ILE A 97 2.92 17.81 -22.32
CA ILE A 97 2.34 18.93 -21.56
C ILE A 97 2.98 20.25 -21.99
N ASP A 98 4.31 20.34 -22.07
CA ASP A 98 5.02 21.55 -22.48
C ASP A 98 4.67 21.97 -23.92
N LYS A 99 4.42 21.01 -24.83
CA LYS A 99 3.95 21.30 -26.19
C LYS A 99 2.52 21.83 -26.24
N GLN A 100 1.63 21.29 -25.40
CA GLN A 100 0.21 21.65 -25.37
C GLN A 100 -0.03 22.96 -24.60
N PHE A 101 0.83 23.25 -23.62
CA PHE A 101 0.80 24.45 -22.79
C PHE A 101 2.15 25.18 -22.87
N PRO A 102 2.55 25.69 -24.05
CA PRO A 102 3.77 26.47 -24.14
C PRO A 102 3.59 27.74 -23.30
N ASP A 103 4.55 28.05 -22.42
CA ASP A 103 4.62 29.27 -21.61
C ASP A 103 4.75 30.52 -22.51
N THR A 104 3.67 30.83 -23.23
CA THR A 104 3.51 31.95 -24.14
C THR A 104 2.53 32.95 -23.52
N GLU A 105 2.66 33.18 -22.22
CA GLU A 105 2.03 34.36 -21.63
C GLU A 105 2.83 35.59 -22.06
N ILE A 106 2.31 36.31 -23.05
CA ILE A 106 2.83 37.62 -23.44
C ILE A 106 2.51 38.59 -22.29
N GLU A 107 3.49 38.89 -21.44
CA GLU A 107 3.36 39.98 -20.47
C GLU A 107 3.22 41.33 -21.21
N PHE A 108 2.01 41.92 -21.17
CA PHE A 108 1.80 43.28 -21.63
C PHE A 108 2.25 44.27 -20.56
N ILE A 109 3.47 44.80 -20.68
CA ILE A 109 3.95 45.92 -19.87
C ILE A 109 3.33 47.21 -20.40
N ASP A 110 2.36 47.78 -19.67
CA ASP A 110 1.80 49.11 -19.97
C ASP A 110 2.72 50.22 -19.44
N PHE A 111 3.50 50.83 -20.34
CA PHE A 111 4.41 51.94 -20.03
C PHE A 111 3.71 53.29 -19.72
N ARG A 112 2.38 53.34 -19.67
CA ARG A 112 1.64 54.60 -19.48
C ARG A 112 1.62 55.13 -18.04
N LYS A 113 2.08 54.36 -17.04
CA LYS A 113 2.24 54.87 -15.66
C LYS A 113 3.65 55.42 -15.43
N LYS A 114 3.77 56.74 -15.41
CA LYS A 114 4.93 57.45 -14.86
C LYS A 114 5.26 56.92 -13.47
N THR A 115 6.47 56.43 -13.31
CA THR A 115 7.04 55.98 -12.03
C THR A 115 7.12 57.17 -11.07
N SER A 116 6.23 57.23 -10.08
CA SER A 116 6.46 58.09 -8.91
C SER A 116 7.50 57.40 -8.04
N ASN A 117 8.77 57.72 -8.25
CA ASN A 117 9.85 57.35 -7.34
C ASN A 117 9.48 57.74 -5.91
N ARG A 118 9.38 56.75 -5.02
CA ARG A 118 9.54 56.95 -3.58
C ARG A 118 10.65 56.01 -3.11
N TYR A 119 11.87 56.53 -3.14
CA TYR A 119 13.02 55.96 -2.45
C TYR A 119 12.70 55.93 -0.95
N TRP A 120 12.74 54.74 -0.36
CA TRP A 120 12.80 54.58 1.09
C TRP A 120 14.23 54.85 1.55
N ASN A 121 14.45 55.95 2.27
CA ASN A 121 15.69 56.14 3.02
C ASN A 121 15.66 55.26 4.26
N LYS A 122 16.75 54.51 4.48
CA LYS A 122 17.04 53.85 5.76
C LYS A 122 17.71 54.86 6.69
N VAL A 123 17.21 54.87 7.94
CA VAL A 123 17.68 55.54 9.17
C VAL A 123 17.37 57.03 9.29
#